data_AF-A0A1D2WGR5-F1
#
_entry.id   AF-A0A1D2WGR5-F1
#
_cell.length_a   1.000
_cell.length_b   1.000
_cell.length_c   1.000
_cell.angle_alpha   90.00
_cell.angle_beta   90.00
_cell.angle_gamma   90.00
#
_symmetry.space_group_name_H-M   'P 1'
#
loop_
_entity.id
_entity.type
_entity.pdbx_description
1 polymer ?
#
loop_
_entity_poly.entity_id
_entity_poly.type
_entity_poly.pdbx_seq_one_letter_code
_entity_poly.pdbx_strand_id
1 'polypeptide(L)'
;MSGKKSLIIFAGICILLVGIVILNPFMQHNSPTGKEENNVEEENNSESVDPNSFFINNWGNANHEVTVELLNSKNTSVFSKSYSSVPGKTIKDKFSITPVPGGEIVVTLDNDITKTQTVSENSTSSILYVDVDMLTSNPLDLSIVLP
;
A
#
# COMPACT_ATOMS: atom_id res chain seq x y z
N MET A 1 -56.88 18.05 -23.25
CA MET A 1 -55.69 17.92 -24.12
C MET A 1 -54.74 16.90 -23.50
N SER A 2 -54.26 15.96 -24.33
CA SER A 2 -53.58 14.73 -23.94
C SER A 2 -52.11 14.95 -23.55
N GLY A 3 -51.79 14.77 -22.26
CA GLY A 3 -50.44 14.85 -21.68
C GLY A 3 -49.56 13.63 -21.93
N LYS A 4 -49.61 13.03 -23.13
CA LYS A 4 -48.85 11.81 -23.47
C LYS A 4 -47.61 12.04 -24.33
N LYS A 5 -47.27 13.30 -24.64
CA LYS A 5 -46.17 13.61 -25.58
C LYS A 5 -44.87 14.08 -24.92
N SER A 6 -44.88 14.41 -23.62
CA SER A 6 -43.71 15.01 -22.95
C SER A 6 -42.76 14.01 -22.29
N LEU A 7 -43.18 12.76 -22.08
CA LEU A 7 -42.41 11.77 -21.33
C LEU A 7 -41.33 11.05 -22.18
N ILE A 8 -41.51 11.03 -23.50
CA ILE A 8 -40.59 10.35 -24.42
C ILE A 8 -39.32 11.17 -24.66
N ILE A 9 -39.40 12.50 -24.58
CA ILE A 9 -38.26 13.40 -24.85
C ILE A 9 -37.24 13.35 -23.70
N PHE A 10 -37.72 13.21 -22.45
CA PHE A 10 -36.84 13.22 -21.27
C PHE A 10 -35.99 11.95 -21.15
N ALA A 11 -36.56 10.79 -21.51
CA ALA A 11 -35.83 9.51 -21.45
C ALA A 11 -34.69 9.43 -22.50
N GLY A 12 -34.85 10.06 -23.67
CA GLY A 12 -33.81 10.08 -24.71
C GLY A 12 -32.58 10.93 -24.34
N ILE A 13 -32.78 12.03 -23.61
CA ILE A 13 -31.69 12.91 -23.16
C ILE A 13 -30.85 12.24 -22.07
N CYS A 14 -31.48 11.50 -21.15
CA CYS A 14 -30.76 10.81 -20.09
C CYS A 14 -29.82 9.71 -20.64
N ILE A 15 -30.24 8.96 -21.68
CA ILE A 15 -29.40 7.90 -22.26
C ILE A 15 -28.20 8.48 -23.03
N LEU A 16 -28.36 9.64 -23.67
CA LEU A 16 -27.29 10.28 -24.44
C LEU A 16 -26.18 10.87 -23.53
N LEU A 17 -26.53 11.30 -22.31
CA LEU A 17 -25.57 11.79 -21.32
C LEU A 17 -24.72 10.66 -20.68
N VAL A 18 -25.29 9.47 -20.48
CA VAL A 18 -24.53 8.32 -19.94
C VAL A 18 -23.55 7.77 -20.99
N GLY A 19 -23.87 7.87 -22.28
CA GLY A 19 -23.01 7.39 -23.38
C GLY A 19 -21.73 8.20 -23.60
N ILE A 20 -21.66 9.47 -23.17
CA ILE A 20 -20.46 10.31 -23.34
C ILE A 20 -19.39 10.01 -22.26
N VAL A 21 -19.78 9.41 -21.14
CA VAL A 21 -18.86 9.16 -20.00
C VAL A 21 -17.91 7.99 -20.25
N ILE A 22 -18.14 7.14 -21.26
CA ILE A 22 -17.36 5.91 -21.47
C ILE A 22 -16.28 6.04 -22.56
N LEU A 23 -16.17 7.17 -23.27
CA LEU A 23 -15.20 7.30 -24.37
C LEU A 23 -14.30 8.55 -24.26
N ASN A 24 -13.45 8.59 -23.23
CA ASN A 24 -12.07 9.09 -23.33
C ASN A 24 -11.37 8.99 -21.96
N PRO A 25 -10.14 8.45 -21.96
CA PRO A 25 -9.06 9.38 -21.70
C PRO A 25 -7.85 9.08 -22.59
N PHE A 26 -7.85 9.65 -23.79
CA PHE A 26 -6.61 9.99 -24.48
C PHE A 26 -6.39 11.49 -24.34
N MET A 27 -5.63 11.91 -23.33
CA MET A 27 -4.87 13.16 -23.33
C MET A 27 -3.78 13.08 -22.26
N GLN A 28 -2.56 12.81 -22.73
CA GLN A 28 -1.33 13.10 -22.00
C GLN A 28 -1.25 14.61 -21.76
N HIS A 29 -1.12 15.01 -20.51
CA HIS A 29 -0.56 16.31 -20.15
C HIS A 29 0.78 16.08 -19.45
N ASN A 30 1.86 16.32 -20.17
CA ASN A 30 3.15 16.60 -19.56
C ASN A 30 3.07 17.97 -18.88
N SER A 31 3.26 18.02 -17.57
CA SER A 31 3.88 19.18 -16.92
C SER A 31 4.54 18.72 -15.61
N PRO A 32 5.81 19.10 -15.37
CA PRO A 32 6.51 18.76 -14.14
C PRO A 32 6.10 19.75 -13.05
N THR A 33 5.88 19.29 -11.81
CA THR A 33 6.29 19.94 -10.55
C THR A 33 5.79 19.09 -9.38
N GLY A 34 6.69 18.82 -8.43
CA GLY A 34 6.58 17.79 -7.43
C GLY A 34 5.44 17.91 -6.41
N LYS A 35 4.91 16.74 -6.07
CA LYS A 35 4.60 16.21 -4.73
C LYS A 35 4.11 14.77 -4.96
N GLU A 36 4.83 13.79 -4.44
CA GLU A 36 4.42 12.38 -4.50
C GLU A 36 3.17 12.21 -3.63
N GLU A 37 2.02 12.07 -4.30
CA GLU A 37 0.76 11.66 -3.69
C GLU A 37 0.64 10.15 -3.80
N ASN A 38 0.32 9.54 -2.67
CA ASN A 38 0.27 8.10 -2.46
C ASN A 38 -0.78 7.45 -3.36
N ASN A 39 -0.36 6.49 -4.19
CA ASN A 39 -1.25 5.66 -4.98
C ASN A 39 -2.04 4.73 -4.04
N VAL A 40 -3.36 4.94 -4.00
CA VAL A 40 -4.32 3.94 -3.54
C VAL A 40 -4.80 3.21 -4.78
N GLU A 41 -4.31 1.99 -4.99
CA GLU A 41 -4.90 1.04 -5.93
C GLU A 41 -5.41 -0.15 -5.12
N GLU A 42 -6.73 -0.19 -4.92
CA GLU A 42 -7.46 -1.41 -4.57
C GLU A 42 -7.53 -2.27 -5.84
N GLU A 43 -6.52 -3.13 -6.06
CA GLU A 43 -6.59 -4.18 -7.07
C GLU A 43 -6.77 -5.56 -6.42
N ASN A 44 -7.99 -6.10 -6.54
CA ASN A 44 -8.25 -7.51 -6.37
C ASN A 44 -7.84 -8.24 -7.65
N ASN A 45 -6.55 -8.54 -7.79
CA ASN A 45 -6.03 -9.47 -8.79
C ASN A 45 -5.11 -10.45 -8.09
N SER A 46 -5.11 -11.71 -8.53
CA SER A 46 -4.12 -12.72 -8.12
C SER A 46 -2.76 -12.29 -8.64
N GLU A 47 -2.20 -11.28 -7.99
CA GLU A 47 -0.94 -10.62 -8.32
C GLU A 47 0.17 -11.57 -7.90
N SER A 48 1.07 -11.90 -8.84
CA SER A 48 2.33 -12.52 -8.47
C SER A 48 2.99 -11.61 -7.46
N VAL A 49 3.10 -12.05 -6.20
CA VAL A 49 3.68 -11.19 -5.19
C VAL A 49 5.14 -10.96 -5.55
N ASP A 50 5.50 -9.70 -5.76
CA ASP A 50 6.86 -9.33 -6.11
C ASP A 50 7.80 -9.74 -4.97
N PRO A 51 8.92 -10.43 -5.26
CA PRO A 51 9.90 -10.79 -4.24
C PRO A 51 10.45 -9.51 -3.58
N ASN A 52 10.78 -9.59 -2.28
CA ASN A 52 11.28 -8.46 -1.49
C ASN A 52 10.25 -7.32 -1.30
N SER A 53 8.98 -7.64 -1.41
CA SER A 53 7.90 -6.74 -1.02
C SER A 53 7.62 -6.82 0.47
N PHE A 54 6.98 -5.76 0.99
CA PHE A 54 6.40 -5.77 2.31
C PHE A 54 5.06 -5.06 2.33
N PHE A 55 4.24 -5.46 3.27
CA PHE A 55 2.91 -4.94 3.51
C PHE A 55 2.84 -4.37 4.93
N ILE A 56 2.26 -3.18 5.07
CA ILE A 56 1.95 -2.58 6.37
C ILE A 56 0.43 -2.54 6.49
N ASN A 57 -0.11 -3.26 7.46
CA ASN A 57 -1.53 -3.27 7.77
C ASN A 57 -1.75 -2.59 9.13
N ASN A 58 -2.65 -1.62 9.17
CA ASN A 58 -3.10 -1.02 10.43
C ASN A 58 -4.50 -1.53 10.77
N TRP A 59 -4.54 -2.47 11.71
CA TRP A 59 -5.77 -3.05 12.27
C TRP A 59 -6.31 -2.24 13.45
N GLY A 60 -5.51 -1.29 13.95
CA GLY A 60 -5.88 -0.39 15.03
C GLY A 60 -6.90 0.68 14.61
N ASN A 61 -7.08 1.68 15.47
CA ASN A 61 -8.07 2.74 15.31
C ASN A 61 -7.48 4.15 15.19
N ALA A 62 -6.15 4.26 15.10
CA ALA A 62 -5.43 5.52 14.97
C ALA A 62 -4.36 5.42 13.88
N ASN A 63 -4.01 6.57 13.31
CA ASN A 63 -2.89 6.65 12.38
C ASN A 63 -1.57 6.50 13.14
N HIS A 64 -0.59 5.86 12.51
CA HIS A 64 0.76 5.72 13.06
C HIS A 64 1.81 6.00 11.99
N GLU A 65 2.91 6.63 12.36
CA GLU A 65 4.13 6.55 11.55
C GLU A 65 4.79 5.18 11.77
N VAL A 66 5.10 4.48 10.68
CA VAL A 66 5.79 3.20 10.69
C VAL A 66 7.08 3.37 9.89
N THR A 67 8.22 3.24 10.55
CA THR A 67 9.53 3.24 9.89
C THR A 67 9.98 1.82 9.67
N VAL A 68 10.28 1.47 8.42
CA VAL A 68 10.86 0.17 8.03
C VAL A 68 12.30 0.42 7.62
N GLU A 69 13.23 -0.24 8.32
CA GLU A 69 14.67 -0.15 8.11
C GLU A 69 15.24 -1.54 7.83
N LEU A 70 16.14 -1.63 6.85
CA LEU A 70 16.92 -2.82 6.56
C LEU A 70 18.38 -2.57 6.92
N LEU A 71 18.89 -3.36 7.84
CA LEU A 71 20.29 -3.41 8.23
C LEU A 71 20.98 -4.58 7.53
N ASN A 72 22.19 -4.34 7.01
CA ASN A 72 23.04 -5.44 6.54
C ASN A 72 23.68 -6.19 7.72
N SER A 73 24.43 -7.26 7.46
CA SER A 73 25.11 -8.07 8.48
C SER A 73 26.21 -7.34 9.29
N LYS A 74 26.49 -6.08 8.95
CA LYS A 74 27.39 -5.18 9.69
C LYS A 74 26.61 -4.09 10.44
N ASN A 75 25.30 -4.25 10.61
CA ASN A 75 24.39 -3.29 11.22
C ASN A 75 24.42 -1.90 10.56
N THR A 76 24.74 -1.84 9.26
CA THR A 76 24.64 -0.59 8.50
C THR A 76 23.28 -0.53 7.83
N SER A 77 22.57 0.58 8.02
CA SER A 77 21.32 0.87 7.32
C SER A 77 21.56 0.96 5.82
N VAL A 78 20.89 0.11 5.06
CA VAL A 78 20.94 0.07 3.60
C VAL A 78 19.60 0.47 2.96
N PHE A 79 18.53 0.50 3.75
CA PHE A 79 17.23 1.04 3.37
C PHE A 79 16.56 1.56 4.65
N SER A 80 15.90 2.71 4.58
CA SER A 80 15.08 3.25 5.66
C SER A 80 14.01 4.15 5.07
N LYS A 81 12.74 3.88 5.37
CA LYS A 81 11.60 4.66 4.90
C LYS A 81 10.48 4.64 5.93
N SER A 82 9.83 5.80 6.10
CA SER A 82 8.71 5.99 7.00
C SER A 82 7.41 6.13 6.23
N TYR A 83 6.33 5.60 6.80
CA TYR A 83 5.01 5.53 6.18
C TYR A 83 3.94 6.00 7.18
N SER A 84 3.02 6.83 6.70
CA SER A 84 1.81 7.17 7.47
C SER A 84 0.78 6.05 7.30
N SER A 85 0.73 5.14 8.26
CA SER A 85 -0.17 4.00 8.28
C SER A 85 -1.55 4.38 8.81
N VAL A 86 -2.60 4.23 8.00
CA VAL A 86 -3.98 4.63 8.30
C VAL A 86 -4.83 3.39 8.59
N PRO A 87 -5.69 3.39 9.63
CA PRO A 87 -6.59 2.26 9.94
C PRO A 87 -7.35 1.73 8.74
N GLY A 88 -7.35 0.40 8.58
CA GLY A 88 -8.07 -0.30 7.53
C GLY A 88 -7.50 -0.12 6.11
N LYS A 89 -6.30 0.48 5.99
CA LYS A 89 -5.57 0.58 4.73
C LYS A 89 -4.28 -0.23 4.80
N THR A 90 -3.99 -0.92 3.71
CA THR A 90 -2.73 -1.64 3.51
C THR A 90 -1.81 -0.82 2.64
N ILE A 91 -0.57 -0.66 3.07
CA ILE A 91 0.50 -0.10 2.25
C ILE A 91 1.32 -1.27 1.71
N LYS A 92 1.52 -1.32 0.39
CA LYS A 92 2.43 -2.23 -0.27
C LYS A 92 3.63 -1.45 -0.77
N ASP A 93 4.83 -1.87 -0.41
CA ASP A 93 6.07 -1.32 -0.98
C ASP A 93 7.12 -2.43 -1.11
N LYS A 94 8.33 -2.09 -1.57
CA LYS A 94 9.43 -3.02 -1.76
C LYS A 94 10.75 -2.45 -1.28
N PHE A 95 11.63 -3.33 -0.84
CA PHE A 95 13.02 -2.94 -0.60
C PHE A 95 13.68 -2.61 -1.93
N SER A 96 14.35 -1.46 -2.02
CA SER A 96 15.15 -1.10 -3.19
C SER A 96 16.43 -1.93 -3.33
N ILE A 97 16.77 -2.71 -2.30
CA ILE A 97 17.92 -3.59 -2.19
C ILE A 97 17.43 -4.94 -1.67
N THR A 98 17.89 -6.03 -2.26
CA THR A 98 17.56 -7.38 -1.79
C THR A 98 18.09 -7.61 -0.36
N PRO A 99 17.22 -7.96 0.60
CA PRO A 99 17.67 -8.39 1.93
C PRO A 99 18.63 -9.56 1.84
N VAL A 100 19.76 -9.49 2.54
CA VAL A 100 20.78 -10.53 2.55
C VAL A 100 20.75 -11.31 3.87
N PRO A 101 21.02 -12.63 3.86
CA PRO A 101 21.04 -13.43 5.08
C PRO A 101 22.01 -12.87 6.12
N GLY A 102 21.58 -12.90 7.38
CA GLY A 102 22.31 -12.30 8.50
C GLY A 102 22.16 -10.78 8.65
N GLY A 103 21.40 -10.13 7.75
CA GLY A 103 20.86 -8.80 7.99
C GLY A 103 19.62 -8.83 8.89
N GLU A 104 19.13 -7.65 9.23
CA GLU A 104 17.95 -7.46 10.09
C GLU A 104 16.99 -6.46 9.46
N ILE A 105 15.70 -6.74 9.56
CA ILE A 105 14.65 -5.77 9.27
C ILE A 105 14.17 -5.22 10.62
N VAL A 106 14.27 -3.92 10.81
CA VAL A 106 13.85 -3.20 12.01
C VAL A 106 12.61 -2.40 11.64
N VAL A 107 11.55 -2.56 12.41
CA VAL A 107 10.32 -1.78 12.24
C VAL A 107 10.03 -1.03 13.53
N THR A 108 9.85 0.28 13.43
CA THR A 108 9.62 1.18 14.56
C THR A 108 8.36 2.00 14.35
N LEU A 109 7.49 2.04 15.36
CA LEU A 109 6.33 2.92 15.43
C LEU A 109 6.71 4.30 15.99
N ASP A 110 5.86 5.29 15.75
CA ASP A 110 5.96 6.66 16.30
C ASP A 110 6.00 6.77 17.83
N ASN A 111 5.60 5.72 18.54
CA ASN A 111 5.66 5.61 19.99
C ASN A 111 6.88 4.81 20.49
N ASP A 112 7.92 4.69 19.66
CA ASP A 112 9.19 4.01 19.90
C ASP A 112 9.09 2.48 20.06
N ILE A 113 7.92 1.88 19.83
CA ILE A 113 7.77 0.43 19.82
C ILE A 113 8.51 -0.13 18.60
N THR A 114 9.49 -0.99 18.87
CA THR A 114 10.37 -1.55 17.84
C THR A 114 10.30 -3.07 17.83
N LYS A 115 10.26 -3.65 16.63
CA LYS A 115 10.41 -5.09 16.40
C LYS A 115 11.47 -5.32 15.35
N THR A 116 12.20 -6.43 15.51
CA THR A 116 13.27 -6.82 14.60
C THR A 116 13.02 -8.22 14.08
N GLN A 117 13.31 -8.43 12.81
CA GLN A 117 13.22 -9.71 12.14
C GLN A 117 14.54 -10.01 11.42
N THR A 118 15.20 -11.11 11.78
CA THR A 118 16.42 -11.56 11.10
C THR A 118 16.08 -12.08 9.71
N VAL A 119 16.91 -11.69 8.73
CA VAL A 119 16.85 -12.22 7.36
C VAL A 119 17.57 -13.57 7.34
N SER A 120 16.81 -14.64 7.09
CA SER A 120 17.33 -16.01 6.96
C SER A 120 17.75 -16.32 5.53
N GLU A 121 18.53 -17.40 5.34
CA GLU A 121 18.97 -17.86 4.01
C GLU A 121 17.81 -18.13 3.04
N ASN A 122 16.68 -18.60 3.58
CA ASN A 122 15.49 -18.92 2.79
C ASN A 122 14.62 -17.69 2.47
N SER A 123 14.92 -16.52 3.05
CA SER A 123 14.04 -15.33 2.98
C SER A 123 14.44 -14.27 1.95
N THR A 124 15.38 -14.58 1.05
CA THR A 124 15.90 -13.65 0.02
C THR A 124 14.90 -13.28 -1.08
N SER A 125 13.71 -13.90 -1.06
CA SER A 125 12.55 -13.59 -1.89
C SER A 125 11.24 -13.58 -1.08
N SER A 126 11.35 -13.39 0.24
CA SER A 126 10.20 -13.38 1.13
C SER A 126 9.40 -12.09 1.05
N ILE A 127 8.17 -12.20 1.56
CA ILE A 127 7.28 -11.09 1.82
C ILE A 127 7.26 -10.84 3.32
N LEU A 128 7.46 -9.60 3.73
CA LEU A 128 7.25 -9.19 5.12
C LEU A 128 5.85 -8.61 5.28
N TYR A 129 5.13 -9.05 6.31
CA TYR A 129 3.94 -8.37 6.81
C TYR A 129 4.26 -7.68 8.12
N VAL A 130 3.85 -6.42 8.20
CA VAL A 130 3.93 -5.56 9.37
C VAL A 130 2.50 -5.29 9.80
N ASP A 131 2.09 -5.86 10.92
CA ASP A 131 0.75 -5.64 11.48
C ASP A 131 0.84 -4.68 12.67
N VAL A 132 0.04 -3.62 12.61
CA VAL A 132 -0.07 -2.60 13.66
C VAL A 132 -1.45 -2.68 14.30
N ASP A 133 -1.50 -2.94 15.61
CA ASP A 133 -2.75 -2.96 16.38
C ASP A 133 -2.55 -2.54 17.84
N MET A 134 -2.68 -1.24 18.09
CA MET A 134 -2.56 -0.62 19.42
C MET A 134 -3.62 -1.08 20.45
N LEU A 135 -4.61 -1.88 20.06
CA LEU A 135 -5.63 -2.41 20.97
C LEU A 135 -5.21 -3.74 21.62
N THR A 136 -4.10 -4.32 21.16
CA THR A 136 -3.58 -5.59 21.69
C THR A 136 -2.38 -5.39 22.61
N SER A 137 -2.00 -6.44 23.34
CA SER A 137 -0.77 -6.45 24.14
C SER A 137 0.51 -6.49 23.30
N ASN A 138 0.41 -6.81 21.99
CA ASN A 138 1.54 -6.84 21.06
C ASN A 138 1.23 -5.93 19.87
N PRO A 139 1.42 -4.61 20.02
CA PRO A 139 0.90 -3.63 19.08
C PRO A 139 1.62 -3.57 17.74
N LEU A 140 2.75 -4.25 17.62
CA LEU A 140 3.52 -4.39 16.39
C LEU A 140 3.92 -5.86 16.25
N ASP A 141 3.51 -6.48 15.15
CA ASP A 141 3.90 -7.85 14.82
C ASP A 141 4.51 -7.93 13.42
N LEU A 142 5.48 -8.84 13.26
CA LEU A 142 6.20 -9.06 12.02
C LEU A 142 6.06 -10.52 11.62
N SER A 143 5.66 -10.78 10.38
CA SER A 143 5.64 -12.14 9.84
C SER A 143 6.27 -12.21 8.46
N ILE A 144 7.00 -13.29 8.22
CA ILE A 144 7.65 -13.58 6.94
C ILE A 144 6.90 -14.72 6.27
N VAL A 145 6.48 -14.49 5.02
CA VAL A 145 5.96 -15.53 4.15
C VAL A 145 7.02 -15.88 3.11
N LEU A 146 7.34 -17.17 3.03
CA LEU A 146 8.20 -17.73 2.00
C LEU A 146 7.34 -18.02 0.75
N PRO A 147 7.87 -17.78 -0.47
CA PRO A 147 7.19 -18.14 -1.70
C PRO A 147 7.03 -19.66 -1.88
#